data_AF-A0A495DE25-F1
#
_entry.id   AF-A0A495DE25-F1
#
_cell.length_a   1.000
_cell.length_b   1.000
_cell.length_c   1.000
_cell.angle_alpha   90.00
_cell.angle_beta   90.00
_cell.angle_gamma   90.00
#
_symmetry.space_group_name_H-M   'P 1'
#
loop_
_entity.id
_entity.type
_entity.pdbx_description
1 polymer ?
#
loop_
_entity_poly.entity_id
_entity_poly.type
_entity_poly.pdbx_seq_one_letter_code
_entity_poly.pdbx_strand_id
1 'polypeptide(L)'
;MLKTDYQNALLDPADAFATPDGVLACRDLSRAQKIEILRRWEHDANEEAVAVEEGMPGGTPAIVRQVSLALETLERDGEAAPASPTKHGG
;
A
#
# COMPACT_ATOMS: atom_id res chain seq x y z
N MET A 1 2.39 -24.90 2.81
CA MET A 1 2.14 -23.44 2.86
C MET A 1 2.48 -22.92 1.48
N LEU A 2 1.49 -22.38 0.76
CA LEU A 2 1.74 -21.72 -0.53
C LEU A 2 2.49 -20.42 -0.21
N LYS A 3 3.70 -20.30 -0.72
CA LYS A 3 4.56 -19.14 -0.56
C LYS A 3 4.00 -18.04 -1.45
N THR A 4 3.76 -16.86 -0.92
CA THR A 4 3.34 -15.73 -1.76
C THR A 4 4.50 -15.34 -2.68
N ASP A 5 4.29 -15.37 -4.00
CA ASP A 5 5.29 -14.97 -4.98
C ASP A 5 5.45 -13.45 -5.02
N TYR A 6 6.37 -12.94 -4.19
CA TYR A 6 6.73 -11.52 -4.13
C TYR A 6 7.01 -10.91 -5.52
N GLN A 7 7.70 -11.66 -6.38
CA GLN A 7 8.02 -11.22 -7.73
C GLN A 7 6.76 -10.99 -8.57
N ASN A 8 5.76 -11.88 -8.46
CA ASN A 8 4.50 -11.72 -9.18
C ASN A 8 3.71 -10.51 -8.66
N ALA A 9 3.67 -10.34 -7.34
CA ALA A 9 3.01 -9.20 -6.71
C ALA A 9 3.67 -7.84 -7.01
N LEU A 10 4.97 -7.82 -7.35
CA LEU A 10 5.65 -6.62 -7.84
C LEU A 10 5.32 -6.31 -9.30
N LEU A 11 5.06 -7.34 -10.11
CA LEU A 11 4.70 -7.17 -11.52
C LEU A 11 3.27 -6.69 -11.65
N ASP A 12 2.34 -7.40 -11.01
CA ASP A 12 0.92 -7.09 -11.00
C ASP A 12 0.33 -7.31 -9.60
N PRO A 13 0.31 -6.26 -8.76
CA PRO A 13 -0.21 -6.37 -7.40
C PRO A 13 -1.72 -6.61 -7.36
N ALA A 14 -2.47 -6.15 -8.37
CA ALA A 14 -3.91 -6.31 -8.46
C ALA A 14 -4.33 -7.74 -8.86
N ASP A 15 -3.51 -8.43 -9.66
CA ASP A 15 -3.66 -9.85 -9.97
C ASP A 15 -3.28 -10.73 -8.78
N ALA A 16 -2.17 -10.40 -8.10
CA ALA A 16 -1.68 -11.15 -6.95
C ALA A 16 -2.56 -10.99 -5.70
N PHE A 17 -3.20 -9.83 -5.53
CA PHE A 17 -4.03 -9.53 -4.37
C PHE A 17 -5.33 -8.84 -4.80
N ALA A 18 -6.45 -9.31 -4.26
CA ALA A 18 -7.74 -8.67 -4.49
C ALA A 18 -7.87 -7.29 -3.81
N THR A 19 -7.14 -7.08 -2.70
CA THR A 19 -7.18 -5.81 -1.95
C THR A 19 -5.81 -5.47 -1.32
N PRO A 20 -5.52 -4.18 -1.10
CA PRO A 20 -4.32 -3.72 -0.40
C PRO A 20 -4.23 -4.28 1.04
N ASP A 21 -5.37 -4.48 1.68
CA ASP A 21 -5.46 -5.12 3.00
C ASP A 21 -4.95 -6.57 2.97
N GLY A 22 -5.17 -7.30 1.87
CA GLY A 22 -4.60 -8.63 1.67
C GLY A 22 -3.07 -8.64 1.72
N VAL A 23 -2.41 -7.58 1.24
CA VAL A 23 -0.95 -7.41 1.33
C VAL A 23 -0.53 -7.20 2.79
N LEU A 24 -1.29 -6.43 3.57
CA LEU A 24 -1.05 -6.22 5.01
C LEU A 24 -1.20 -7.52 5.80
N ALA A 25 -2.26 -8.28 5.53
CA ALA A 25 -2.55 -9.54 6.19
C ALA A 25 -1.56 -10.66 5.81
N CYS A 26 -0.86 -10.53 4.68
CA CYS A 26 0.10 -11.51 4.21
C CYS A 26 1.29 -11.64 5.17
N ARG A 27 1.48 -12.83 5.77
CA ARG A 27 2.59 -13.10 6.69
C ARG A 27 3.86 -13.59 5.99
N ASP A 28 3.75 -13.98 4.72
CA ASP A 28 4.87 -14.42 3.87
C ASP A 28 5.73 -13.24 3.38
N LEU A 29 5.19 -12.02 3.43
CA LEU A 29 5.88 -10.81 3.03
C LEU A 29 6.43 -10.06 4.24
N SER A 30 7.67 -9.62 4.13
CA SER A 30 8.24 -8.65 5.06
C SER A 30 7.61 -7.26 4.87
N ARG A 31 7.71 -6.42 5.89
CA ARG A 31 7.22 -5.03 5.82
C ARG A 31 7.76 -4.26 4.62
N ALA A 32 9.06 -4.37 4.34
CA ALA A 32 9.67 -3.69 3.20
C ALA A 32 9.06 -4.16 1.86
N GLN A 33 8.85 -5.47 1.71
CA GLN A 33 8.20 -6.05 0.53
C GLN A 33 6.75 -5.58 0.39
N LYS A 34 6.00 -5.51 1.49
CA LYS A 34 4.62 -4.98 1.48
C LYS A 34 4.58 -3.53 1.01
N ILE A 35 5.49 -2.70 1.52
CA ILE A 35 5.61 -1.28 1.11
C ILE A 35 5.90 -1.18 -0.39
N GLU A 36 6.83 -2.00 -0.90
CA GLU A 36 7.20 -1.96 -2.32
C GLU A 36 6.04 -2.37 -3.25
N ILE A 37 5.30 -3.43 -2.89
CA ILE A 37 4.09 -3.86 -3.60
C ILE A 37 3.03 -2.76 -3.59
N LEU A 38 2.74 -2.17 -2.41
CA LEU A 38 1.72 -1.13 -2.28
C LEU A 38 2.11 0.14 -3.05
N ARG A 39 3.38 0.55 -3.02
CA ARG A 39 3.88 1.68 -3.83
C ARG A 39 3.67 1.46 -5.32
N ARG A 40 3.95 0.25 -5.81
CA ARG A 40 3.73 -0.11 -7.21
C ARG A 40 2.25 -0.04 -7.55
N TRP A 41 1.41 -0.62 -6.69
CA TRP A 41 -0.04 -0.63 -6.88
C TRP A 41 -0.65 0.77 -6.89
N GLU A 42 -0.16 1.69 -6.04
CA GLU A 42 -0.59 3.09 -6.05
C GLU A 42 -0.38 3.73 -7.43
N HIS A 43 0.76 3.47 -8.06
CA HIS A 43 1.09 4.01 -9.38
C HIS A 43 0.22 3.40 -10.48
N ASP A 44 0.16 2.07 -10.57
CA ASP A 44 -0.66 1.36 -11.56
C ASP A 44 -2.14 1.75 -11.44
N ALA A 45 -2.68 1.82 -10.22
CA ALA A 45 -4.06 2.24 -9.99
C ALA A 45 -4.31 3.73 -10.30
N ASN A 46 -3.29 4.58 -10.20
CA ASN A 46 -3.39 5.98 -10.60
C ASN A 46 -3.41 6.11 -12.13
N GLU A 47 -2.57 5.34 -12.84
CA GLU A 47 -2.56 5.28 -14.31
C GLU A 47 -3.89 4.75 -14.87
N GLU A 48 -4.45 3.69 -14.28
CA GLU A 48 -5.77 3.15 -14.62
C GLU A 48 -6.90 4.17 -14.37
N ALA A 49 -6.77 5.01 -13.33
CA ALA A 49 -7.77 6.04 -13.01
C ALA A 49 -7.78 7.20 -14.01
N VAL A 50 -6.62 7.56 -14.54
CA VAL A 50 -6.48 8.61 -15.58
C VAL A 50 -7.24 8.20 -16.85
N ALA A 51 -7.33 6.90 -17.15
CA ALA A 51 -8.10 6.40 -18.30
C ALA A 51 -9.63 6.54 -18.12
N VAL A 52 -10.13 6.75 -16.89
CA VAL A 52 -11.58 6.88 -16.58
C VAL A 52 -12.02 8.34 -16.39
N GLU A 53 -11.09 9.29 -16.28
CA GLU A 53 -11.35 10.73 -16.06
C GLU A 53 -11.87 11.50 -17.30
N GLU A 54 -12.48 10.85 -18.29
CA GLU A 54 -13.27 11.51 -19.35
C GLU A 54 -14.79 11.38 -19.18
N GLY A 55 -15.31 10.82 -18.06
CA GLY A 55 -16.71 10.41 -18.02
C GLY A 55 -17.58 10.76 -16.81
N MET A 56 -17.07 10.84 -15.57
CA MET A 56 -17.96 10.90 -14.38
C MET A 56 -17.32 11.64 -13.19
N PRO A 57 -18.09 12.48 -12.46
CA PRO A 57 -17.58 13.22 -11.33
C PRO A 57 -17.42 12.33 -10.09
N GLY A 58 -16.23 12.40 -9.50
CA GLY A 58 -16.13 12.56 -8.05
C GLY A 58 -15.79 11.33 -7.24
N GLY A 59 -14.52 10.94 -7.28
CA GLY A 59 -13.90 10.21 -6.19
C GLY A 59 -12.62 9.53 -6.66
N THR A 60 -11.49 9.90 -6.05
CA THR A 60 -10.26 9.11 -6.12
C THR A 60 -10.62 7.62 -6.07
N PRO A 61 -10.14 6.78 -7.00
CA PRO A 61 -10.53 5.38 -7.04
C PRO A 61 -10.29 4.78 -5.65
N ALA A 62 -11.30 4.07 -5.13
CA ALA A 62 -11.29 3.59 -3.74
C ALA A 62 -10.01 2.81 -3.41
N ILE A 63 -9.42 2.16 -4.41
CA ILE A 63 -8.17 1.41 -4.33
C ILE A 63 -6.96 2.30 -3.99
N VAL A 64 -6.79 3.48 -4.61
CA VAL A 64 -5.64 4.37 -4.33
C VAL A 64 -5.71 4.84 -2.88
N ARG A 65 -6.90 5.22 -2.40
CA ARG A 65 -7.11 5.58 -1.00
C ARG A 65 -6.81 4.40 -0.06
N GLN A 66 -7.20 3.18 -0.40
CA GLN A 66 -6.92 1.99 0.40
C GLN A 66 -5.42 1.67 0.45
N VAL A 67 -4.71 1.85 -0.66
CA VAL A 67 -3.25 1.66 -0.74
C VAL A 67 -2.54 2.67 0.15
N SER A 68 -2.90 3.96 0.10
CA SER A 68 -2.28 4.97 0.97
C SER A 68 -2.52 4.66 2.46
N LEU A 69 -3.73 4.27 2.85
CA LEU A 69 -4.03 3.87 4.24
C LEU A 69 -3.21 2.63 4.68
N ALA A 70 -2.97 1.69 3.77
CA ALA A 70 -2.17 0.51 4.04
C ALA A 70 -0.70 0.87 4.25
N LEU A 71 -0.15 1.77 3.43
CA LEU A 71 1.20 2.31 3.61
C LEU A 71 1.35 3.03 4.95
N GLU A 72 0.43 3.93 5.29
CA GLU A 72 0.41 4.63 6.59
C GLU A 72 0.39 3.66 7.77
N THR A 73 -0.38 2.56 7.65
CA THR A 73 -0.44 1.52 8.68
C THR A 73 0.92 0.85 8.88
N LEU A 74 1.61 0.49 7.79
CA LEU A 74 2.95 -0.10 7.85
C LEU A 74 3.98 0.89 8.42
N GLU A 75 3.87 2.17 8.08
CA GLU A 75 4.71 3.23 8.63
C GLU A 75 4.54 3.36 10.14
N ARG A 76 3.30 3.41 10.62
CA ARG A 76 2.96 3.49 12.06
C ARG A 76 3.37 2.25 12.85
N ASP A 77 3.19 1.06 12.28
CA ASP A 77 3.57 -0.21 12.94
C ASP A 77 5.10 -0.33 13.10
N GLY A 78 5.87 0.22 12.15
CA GLY A 78 7.34 0.25 12.21
C GLY A 78 7.94 1.36 13.09
N GLU A 79 7.22 2.47 13.28
CA GLU A 79 7.60 3.60 14.15
C GLU A 79 7.21 3.38 15.63
N ALA A 80 6.71 2.20 16.01
CA ALA A 80 6.42 1.85 17.40
C ALA A 80 7.68 1.64 18.28
N ALA A 81 8.86 2.06 17.83
CA ALA A 81 9.99 2.33 18.71
C ALA A 81 9.93 3.82 19.11
N PRO A 82 9.60 4.15 20.39
CA PRO A 82 9.39 5.53 20.79
C PRO A 82 10.70 6.31 20.70
N ALA A 83 10.84 7.12 19.64
CA ALA A 83 11.73 8.27 19.68
C ALA A 83 11.21 9.21 20.76
N SER A 84 11.94 9.25 21.87
CA SER A 84 11.74 10.08 23.05
C SER A 84 11.19 11.47 22.73
N PRO A 85 10.23 12.01 23.51
CA PRO A 85 9.77 13.39 23.37
C PRO A 85 10.89 14.31 23.87
N THR A 86 11.87 14.60 23.03
CA THR A 86 12.96 15.49 23.40
C THR A 86 12.50 16.91 23.17
N LYS A 87 12.08 17.53 24.27
CA LYS A 87 12.11 18.97 24.56
C LYS A 87 11.92 19.90 23.36
N HIS A 88 10.72 20.46 23.26
CA HIS A 88 10.56 21.79 22.71
C HIS A 88 9.94 22.72 23.75
N GLY A 89 10.60 23.86 23.98
CA GLY A 89 10.08 24.97 24.78
C GLY A 89 10.96 25.30 25.98
N GLY A 90 11.91 26.21 25.76
CA GLY A 90 12.53 27.02 26.82
C GLY A 90 11.67 28.24 27.14
#